data_AF-A0A0M3AQL7-F1
#
_entry.id   AF-A0A0M3AQL7-F1
#
_cell.length_a   1.000
_cell.length_b   1.000
_cell.length_c   1.000
_cell.angle_alpha   90.00
_cell.angle_beta   90.00
_cell.angle_gamma   90.00
#
_symmetry.space_group_name_H-M   'P 1'
#
loop_
_entity.id
_entity.type
_entity.pdbx_description
1 polymer ?
#
loop_
_entity_poly.entity_id
_entity_poly.type
_entity_poly.pdbx_seq_one_letter_code
_entity_poly.pdbx_strand_id
1 'polypeptide(L)'
;MTIYNQTAAVLAKDDRIPLLYQQASPGDRSILPMMLDREDSVGSTSADSPNDRLWSCFAEHGWMEPSQGGAPLPGSRGFRLTEAGRRALPVLLALLHKDSALG
;
A
#
# COMPACT_ATOMS: atom_id res chain seq x y z
N MET A 1 -7.41 -14.23 -15.95
CA MET A 1 -8.01 -13.24 -15.02
C MET A 1 -7.19 -11.96 -15.12
N THR A 2 -7.80 -10.80 -15.32
CA THR A 2 -7.06 -9.52 -15.47
C THR A 2 -6.53 -9.04 -14.12
N ILE A 3 -5.50 -8.18 -14.13
CA ILE A 3 -5.00 -7.53 -12.90
C ILE A 3 -6.12 -6.74 -12.21
N TYR A 4 -7.01 -6.12 -12.98
CA TYR A 4 -8.18 -5.43 -12.45
C TYR A 4 -9.09 -6.36 -11.65
N ASN A 5 -9.47 -7.51 -12.22
CA ASN A 5 -10.35 -8.46 -11.54
C ASN A 5 -9.67 -9.07 -10.30
N GLN A 6 -8.34 -9.26 -10.33
CA GLN A 6 -7.57 -9.73 -9.18
C GLN A 6 -7.57 -8.70 -8.04
N THR A 7 -7.22 -7.45 -8.32
CA THR A 7 -7.20 -6.38 -7.32
C THR A 7 -8.58 -6.12 -6.75
N ALA A 8 -9.61 -6.05 -7.60
CA ALA A 8 -10.99 -5.88 -7.17
C ALA A 8 -11.48 -7.04 -6.29
N ALA A 9 -11.11 -8.29 -6.62
CA ALA A 9 -11.46 -9.44 -5.80
C ALA A 9 -10.77 -9.44 -4.44
N VAL A 10 -9.55 -8.89 -4.33
CA VAL A 10 -8.89 -8.70 -3.03
C VAL A 10 -9.62 -7.64 -2.22
N LEU A 11 -9.93 -6.48 -2.81
CA LEU A 11 -10.71 -5.42 -2.14
C LEU A 11 -12.08 -5.91 -1.64
N ALA A 12 -12.78 -6.73 -2.42
CA ALA A 12 -14.08 -7.28 -2.04
C ALA A 12 -14.01 -8.36 -0.95
N LYS A 13 -12.82 -8.91 -0.67
CA LYS A 13 -12.61 -9.95 0.36
C LYS A 13 -11.97 -9.40 1.64
N ASP A 14 -11.29 -8.27 1.55
CA ASP A 14 -10.55 -7.68 2.66
C ASP A 14 -10.91 -6.20 2.84
N ASP A 15 -11.98 -5.99 3.60
CA ASP A 15 -12.50 -4.66 3.95
C ASP A 15 -11.52 -3.83 4.78
N ARG A 16 -10.45 -4.43 5.32
CA ARG A 16 -9.40 -3.69 6.03
C ARG A 16 -8.68 -2.74 5.08
N ILE A 17 -8.52 -3.09 3.81
CA ILE A 17 -7.76 -2.25 2.86
C ILE A 17 -8.40 -0.86 2.69
N PRO A 18 -9.70 -0.74 2.32
CA PRO A 18 -10.36 0.56 2.25
C PRO A 18 -10.33 1.32 3.60
N LEU A 19 -10.57 0.63 4.72
CA LEU A 19 -10.61 1.25 6.05
C LEU A 19 -9.24 1.80 6.46
N LEU A 20 -8.18 1.01 6.30
CA LEU A 20 -6.80 1.44 6.60
C LEU A 20 -6.35 2.55 5.66
N TYR A 21 -6.74 2.50 4.39
CA TYR A 21 -6.48 3.59 3.44
C TYR A 21 -7.15 4.89 3.90
N GLN A 22 -8.40 4.84 4.34
CA GLN A 22 -9.12 6.00 4.86
C GLN A 22 -8.53 6.55 6.18
N GLN A 23 -7.90 5.71 6.99
CA GLN A 23 -7.22 6.13 8.22
C GLN A 23 -5.84 6.75 7.97
N ALA A 24 -5.16 6.37 6.88
CA ALA A 24 -3.89 6.95 6.49
C ALA A 24 -4.08 8.45 6.12
N SER A 25 -3.12 9.30 6.50
CA SER A 25 -3.17 10.72 6.15
C SER A 25 -2.98 10.93 4.64
N PRO A 26 -3.35 12.10 4.08
CA PRO A 26 -3.03 12.42 2.69
C PRO A 26 -1.53 12.29 2.38
N GLY A 27 -0.66 12.66 3.34
CA GLY A 27 0.79 12.48 3.24
C GLY A 27 1.19 11.02 3.11
N ASP A 28 0.67 10.16 3.99
CA ASP A 28 0.91 8.72 3.96
C ASP A 28 0.46 8.07 2.64
N ARG A 29 -0.72 8.46 2.15
CA ARG A 29 -1.25 7.97 0.88
C ARG A 29 -0.41 8.42 -0.30
N SER A 30 0.15 9.64 -0.26
CA SER A 30 0.97 10.18 -1.34
C SER A 30 2.29 9.44 -1.55
N ILE A 31 2.78 8.71 -0.54
CA ILE A 31 3.99 7.88 -0.65
C ILE A 31 3.77 6.70 -1.60
N LEU A 32 2.58 6.11 -1.62
CA LEU A 32 2.26 4.94 -2.44
C LEU A 32 2.53 5.17 -3.94
N PRO A 33 2.00 6.22 -4.60
CA PRO A 33 2.34 6.50 -5.99
C PRO A 33 3.82 6.88 -6.17
N MET A 34 4.45 7.59 -5.22
CA MET A 34 5.89 7.91 -5.30
C MET A 34 6.77 6.63 -5.30
N MET A 35 6.34 5.57 -4.63
CA MET A 35 7.06 4.29 -4.64
C MET A 35 7.03 3.60 -6.01
N LEU A 36 6.11 3.96 -6.91
CA LEU A 36 6.08 3.43 -8.28
C LEU A 36 7.19 4.03 -9.16
N ASP A 37 7.65 5.25 -8.86
CA ASP A 37 8.61 5.98 -9.68
C ASP A 37 10.00 5.32 -9.74
N ARG A 38 10.38 4.53 -8.72
CA ARG A 38 11.65 3.80 -8.69
C ARG A 38 11.50 2.38 -8.15
N GLU A 39 12.09 1.40 -8.83
CA GLU A 39 11.98 -0.02 -8.46
C GLU A 39 12.62 -0.37 -7.12
N ASP A 40 13.60 0.43 -6.70
CA ASP A 40 14.33 0.31 -5.45
C ASP A 40 13.75 1.16 -4.30
N SER A 41 12.62 1.84 -4.52
CA SER A 41 11.97 2.68 -3.50
C SER A 41 11.59 1.87 -2.26
N VAL A 42 12.02 2.37 -1.11
CA VAL A 42 11.62 1.89 0.22
C VAL A 42 10.85 3.01 0.92
N GLY A 43 9.61 2.73 1.31
CA GLY A 43 8.83 3.58 2.19
C GLY A 43 9.18 3.25 3.64
N SER A 44 9.53 4.27 4.42
CA SER A 44 9.79 4.12 5.85
C SER A 44 8.58 4.55 6.67
N THR A 45 8.31 3.82 7.74
CA THR A 45 7.19 4.07 8.65
C THR A 45 7.59 3.76 10.10
N SER A 46 6.80 4.25 11.05
CA SER A 46 6.91 3.87 12.46
C SER A 46 6.02 2.67 12.75
N ALA A 47 6.44 1.77 13.64
CA ALA A 47 5.58 0.65 14.04
C ALA A 47 4.19 1.13 14.51
N ASP A 48 3.14 0.42 14.06
CA ASP A 48 1.73 0.66 14.40
C ASP A 48 1.12 1.99 13.93
N SER A 49 1.84 2.81 13.16
CA SER A 49 1.29 4.01 12.51
C SER A 49 0.23 3.65 11.45
N PRO A 50 -0.61 4.61 11.00
CA PRO A 50 -1.61 4.35 9.96
C PRO A 50 -1.03 3.76 8.67
N ASN A 51 0.10 4.27 8.17
CA ASN A 51 0.76 3.71 6.99
C ASN A 51 1.44 2.35 7.27
N ASP A 52 1.98 2.10 8.47
CA ASP A 52 2.53 0.79 8.81
C ASP A 52 1.45 -0.31 8.79
N ARG A 53 0.27 -0.02 9.32
CA ARG A 53 -0.87 -0.95 9.28
C ARG A 53 -1.34 -1.20 7.86
N LEU A 54 -1.47 -0.14 7.06
CA LEU A 54 -1.85 -0.26 5.64
C LEU A 54 -0.84 -1.08 4.85
N TRP A 55 0.46 -0.78 4.98
CA TRP A 55 1.52 -1.45 4.23
C TRP A 55 1.77 -2.88 4.72
N SER A 56 1.58 -3.14 6.02
CA SER A 56 1.54 -4.51 6.55
C SER A 56 0.38 -5.31 5.95
N CYS A 57 -0.81 -4.71 5.82
CA CYS A 57 -1.93 -5.33 5.14
C CYS A 57 -1.62 -5.61 3.65
N PHE A 58 -0.98 -4.67 2.95
CA PHE A 58 -0.50 -4.92 1.58
C PHE A 58 0.54 -6.05 1.50
N ALA A 59 1.36 -6.22 2.53
CA ALA A 59 2.32 -7.31 2.59
C ALA A 59 1.66 -8.68 2.77
N GLU A 60 0.56 -8.77 3.52
CA GLU A 60 -0.26 -9.99 3.62
C GLU A 60 -0.81 -10.45 2.26
N HIS A 61 -1.06 -9.51 1.34
CA HIS A 61 -1.50 -9.78 -0.04
C HIS A 61 -0.35 -9.91 -1.04
N GLY A 62 0.90 -9.89 -0.57
CA GLY A 62 2.09 -9.98 -1.42
C GLY A 62 2.30 -8.77 -2.33
N TRP A 63 1.67 -7.63 -2.05
CA TRP A 63 1.87 -6.38 -2.80
C TRP A 63 3.04 -5.56 -2.26
N MET A 64 3.36 -5.75 -0.99
CA MET A 64 4.57 -5.19 -0.38
C MET A 64 5.37 -6.28 0.32
N GLU A 65 6.63 -6.00 0.59
CA GLU A 65 7.47 -6.84 1.44
C GLU A 65 8.25 -5.96 2.43
N PRO A 66 8.49 -6.43 3.67
CA PRO A 66 9.37 -5.76 4.59
C PRO A 66 10.77 -5.60 3.99
N SER A 67 11.33 -4.40 4.09
CA SER A 67 12.67 -4.07 3.62
C SER A 67 13.51 -3.53 4.77
N GLN A 68 14.78 -3.94 4.83
CA GLN A 68 15.77 -3.36 5.73
C GLN A 68 16.60 -2.24 5.08
N GLY A 69 16.17 -1.74 3.91
CA GLY A 69 16.88 -0.68 3.20
C GLY A 69 16.87 0.67 3.94
N GLY A 70 18.02 1.34 3.97
CA GLY A 70 18.25 2.61 4.70
C GLY A 70 18.94 2.41 6.05
N ALA A 71 19.42 3.50 6.67
CA ALA A 71 19.89 3.43 8.07
C ALA A 71 18.66 3.28 8.97
N PRO A 72 18.40 2.10 9.57
CA PRO A 72 17.18 1.90 10.33
C PRO A 72 17.23 2.80 11.57
N LEU A 73 16.35 3.80 11.61
CA LEU A 73 16.07 4.47 12.87
C LEU A 73 15.45 3.42 13.81
N PRO A 74 15.87 3.33 15.07
CA PRO A 74 15.23 2.43 16.03
C PRO A 74 13.71 2.64 16.04
N GLY A 75 12.94 1.56 15.90
CA GLY A 75 11.47 1.62 15.86
C GLY A 75 10.86 1.94 14.48
N SER A 76 11.68 2.14 13.45
CA SER A 76 11.20 2.26 12.07
C SER A 76 11.13 0.91 11.36
N ARG A 77 10.15 0.78 10.46
CA ARG A 77 9.96 -0.35 9.54
C ARG A 77 10.04 0.16 8.12
N GLY A 78 10.66 -0.61 7.24
CA GLY A 78 10.72 -0.32 5.80
C GLY A 78 9.82 -1.28 5.02
N PHE A 79 9.20 -0.78 3.96
CA PHE A 79 8.43 -1.59 3.02
C PHE A 79 8.80 -1.22 1.60
N ARG A 80 8.80 -2.21 0.71
CA ARG A 80 8.96 -2.00 -0.74
C ARG A 80 7.83 -2.68 -1.49
N LEU A 81 7.52 -2.15 -2.67
CA LEU A 81 6.56 -2.80 -3.56
C LEU A 81 7.19 -4.04 -4.20
N THR A 82 6.43 -5.13 -4.23
CA THR A 82 6.76 -6.30 -5.06
C THR A 82 6.37 -6.02 -6.52
N GLU A 83 6.76 -6.89 -7.45
CA GLU A 83 6.27 -6.82 -8.84
C GLU A 83 4.73 -6.93 -8.91
N ALA A 84 4.13 -7.79 -8.07
CA ALA A 84 2.68 -7.91 -7.97
C ALA A 84 2.04 -6.61 -7.46
N GLY A 85 2.62 -5.99 -6.44
CA GLY A 85 2.16 -4.71 -5.90
C GLY A 85 2.27 -3.57 -6.89
N ARG A 86 3.36 -3.49 -7.66
CA ARG A 86 3.54 -2.48 -8.73
C ARG A 86 2.44 -2.54 -9.78
N ARG A 87 1.97 -3.75 -10.12
CA ARG A 87 0.84 -3.94 -11.05
C ARG A 87 -0.52 -3.66 -10.40
N ALA A 88 -0.69 -4.04 -9.13
CA ALA A 88 -1.96 -3.92 -8.42
C ALA A 88 -2.26 -2.48 -7.96
N LEU A 89 -1.24 -1.75 -7.51
CA LEU A 89 -1.38 -0.47 -6.83
C LEU A 89 -2.06 0.63 -7.67
N PRO A 90 -1.73 0.85 -8.97
CA PRO A 90 -2.45 1.82 -9.79
C PRO A 90 -3.96 1.52 -9.89
N VAL A 91 -4.31 0.23 -9.99
CA VAL A 91 -5.70 -0.21 -10.04
C VAL A 91 -6.39 -0.01 -8.69
N LEU A 92 -5.70 -0.37 -7.61
CA LEU A 92 -6.17 -0.19 -6.24
C LEU A 92 -6.52 1.29 -5.98
N LEU A 93 -5.60 2.20 -6.27
CA LEU A 93 -5.80 3.64 -6.06
C LEU A 93 -6.96 4.19 -6.90
N ALA A 94 -7.11 3.73 -8.15
CA ALA A 94 -8.23 4.10 -8.99
C ALA A 94 -9.59 3.61 -8.44
N LEU A 95 -9.64 2.41 -7.87
CA LEU A 95 -10.85 1.86 -7.25
C LEU A 95 -11.22 2.63 -5.97
N LEU A 96 -10.25 2.86 -5.08
CA LEU A 96 -10.49 3.57 -3.81
C LEU A 96 -10.88 5.05 -4.01
N HIS A 97 -10.39 5.71 -5.07
CA HIS A 97 -10.80 7.08 -5.39
C HIS A 97 -12.20 7.15 -6.01
N LYS A 98 -12.63 6.14 -6.78
CA LYS A 98 -14.00 6.09 -7.32
C LYS A 98 -15.04 5.97 -6.22
N ASP A 99 -14.77 5.14 -5.21
CA ASP A 99 -15.70 4.96 -4.08
C ASP A 99 -15.79 6.22 -3.20
N SER A 100 -14.70 7.00 -3.11
CA SER A 100 -14.69 8.27 -2.37
C SER A 100 -15.45 9.40 -3.07
N ALA A 101 -15.69 9.31 -4.38
CA ALA A 101 -16.40 10.33 -5.16
C ALA A 101 -17.93 10.12 -5.22
N LEU A 102 -18.41 8.97 -4.72
CA LEU A 102 -19.82 8.59 -4.69
C LEU A 102 -20.44 8.66 -3.28
N GLY A 103 -19.65 9.05 -2.28
CA GLY A 103 -20.06 9.20 -0.87
C GLY A 103 -20.28 10.65 -0.45
#